data_AF-A0A8T3T8B6-F1
#
_entry.id   AF-A0A8T3T8B6-F1
#
_cell.length_a   1.000
_cell.length_b   1.000
_cell.length_c   1.000
_cell.angle_alpha   90.00
_cell.angle_beta   90.00
_cell.angle_gamma   90.00
#
_symmetry.space_group_name_H-M   'P 1'
#
loop_
_entity.id
_entity.type
_entity.pdbx_description
1 polymer ?
#
loop_
_entity_poly.entity_id
_entity_poly.type
_entity_poly.pdbx_seq_one_letter_code
_entity_poly.pdbx_strand_id
1 'polypeptide(L)'
;MEQNTEQQIVIREVTQVQASWTEAERGAPGAFTLQLILDNGADEYVLRPTAEDADVLLKLIKRSDKAVFDLERKVLIFGNISVD
;
A
#
# COMPACT_ATOMS: atom_id res chain seq x y z
N MET A 1 28.14 26.62 -1.97
CA MET A 1 26.94 26.13 -1.26
C MET A 1 26.29 25.13 -2.18
N GLU A 2 26.57 23.85 -2.01
CA GLU A 2 25.81 22.78 -2.67
C GLU A 2 25.00 22.12 -1.57
N GLN A 3 23.78 22.63 -1.34
CA GLN A 3 22.78 21.88 -0.59
C GLN A 3 22.26 20.80 -1.53
N ASN A 4 23.06 19.74 -1.72
CA ASN A 4 22.52 18.48 -2.19
C ASN A 4 21.81 17.88 -0.98
N THR A 5 20.58 18.35 -0.74
CA THR A 5 19.69 17.77 0.25
C THR A 5 19.51 16.33 -0.19
N GLU A 6 20.18 15.38 0.47
CA GLU A 6 19.79 13.99 0.45
C GLU A 6 18.31 13.99 0.86
N GLN A 7 17.40 14.02 -0.11
CA GLN A 7 16.00 13.74 0.14
C GLN A 7 16.00 12.33 0.69
N GLN A 8 15.89 12.23 2.00
CA GLN A 8 15.90 10.96 2.70
C GLN A 8 14.65 10.22 2.24
N ILE A 9 14.81 9.37 1.22
CA ILE A 9 13.71 8.60 0.66
C ILE A 9 13.18 7.73 1.81
N VAL A 10 11.99 8.05 2.33
CA VAL A 10 11.39 7.33 3.44
C VAL A 10 10.65 6.11 2.89
N ILE A 11 11.42 5.08 2.56
CA ILE A 11 10.90 3.76 2.17
C ILE A 11 10.68 2.93 3.43
N ARG A 12 9.47 2.39 3.60
CA ARG A 12 9.06 1.58 4.75
C ARG A 12 8.68 0.18 4.32
N GLU A 13 8.96 -0.83 5.13
CA GLU A 13 8.52 -2.19 4.87
C GLU A 13 7.04 -2.35 5.20
N VAL A 14 6.25 -2.91 4.28
CA VAL A 14 4.86 -3.28 4.56
C VAL A 14 4.86 -4.65 5.22
N THR A 15 4.61 -4.66 6.52
CA THR A 15 4.65 -5.87 7.35
C THR A 15 3.30 -6.58 7.42
N GLN A 16 2.20 -5.81 7.32
CA GLN A 16 0.85 -6.34 7.28
C GLN A 16 -0.05 -5.42 6.45
N VAL A 17 -1.06 -6.01 5.80
CA VAL A 17 -2.12 -5.26 5.12
C VAL A 17 -3.47 -5.69 5.69
N GLN A 18 -4.31 -4.72 6.04
CA GLN A 18 -5.67 -4.95 6.49
C GLN A 18 -6.65 -4.33 5.49
N ALA A 19 -7.58 -5.14 4.99
CA ALA A 19 -8.62 -4.68 4.08
C ALA A 19 -9.93 -4.48 4.83
N SER A 20 -10.63 -3.40 4.53
CA SER A 20 -12.01 -3.20 4.98
C SER A 20 -12.87 -2.64 3.85
N TRP A 21 -14.18 -2.85 3.96
CA TRP A 21 -15.19 -2.34 3.04
C TRP A 21 -16.30 -1.66 3.84
N THR A 22 -16.72 -0.48 3.37
CA THR A 22 -17.80 0.29 4.01
C THR A 22 -18.92 0.54 3.01
N GLU A 23 -20.15 0.19 3.40
CA GLU A 23 -21.36 0.56 2.66
C GLU A 23 -21.52 2.08 2.66
N ALA A 24 -21.82 2.66 1.49
CA ALA A 24 -22.12 4.08 1.37
C ALA A 24 -23.63 4.32 1.54
N GLU A 25 -24.42 3.85 0.57
CA GLU A 25 -25.87 3.84 0.61
C GLU A 25 -26.38 2.44 0.25
N ARG A 26 -27.59 2.10 0.67
CA ARG A 26 -28.19 0.80 0.38
C ARG A 26 -28.24 0.54 -1.12
N GLY A 27 -27.49 -0.47 -1.57
CA GLY A 27 -27.45 -0.87 -2.98
C GLY A 27 -26.50 -0.05 -3.86
N ALA A 28 -25.84 0.97 -3.32
CA ALA A 28 -24.76 1.67 -4.01
C ALA A 28 -23.42 0.93 -3.83
N PRO A 29 -22.44 1.12 -4.73
CA PRO A 29 -21.09 0.63 -4.50
C PRO A 29 -20.52 1.20 -3.20
N GLY A 30 -19.99 0.33 -2.35
CA GLY A 30 -19.24 0.75 -1.16
C GLY A 30 -17.79 1.11 -1.48
N ALA A 31 -17.04 1.51 -0.46
CA ALA A 31 -15.64 1.89 -0.59
C ALA A 31 -14.73 0.87 0.10
N PHE A 32 -13.67 0.46 -0.59
CA PHE A 32 -12.59 -0.31 0.03
C PHE A 32 -11.56 0.64 0.64
N THR A 33 -10.99 0.21 1.77
CA THR A 33 -9.76 0.77 2.30
C THR A 33 -8.76 -0.34 2.55
N LEU A 34 -7.49 -0.08 2.25
CA LEU A 34 -6.38 -0.96 2.60
C LEU A 34 -5.45 -0.20 3.54
N GLN A 35 -5.31 -0.67 4.77
CA GLN A 35 -4.38 -0.13 5.74
C GLN A 35 -3.08 -0.92 5.67
N LEU A 36 -2.00 -0.22 5.35
CA LEU A 36 -0.63 -0.72 5.35
C LEU A 36 -0.04 -0.50 6.75
N ILE A 37 0.40 -1.57 7.39
CA ILE A 37 1.14 -1.53 8.65
C ILE A 37 2.63 -1.54 8.31
N LEU A 38 3.30 -0.45 8.63
CA LEU A 38 4.69 -0.19 8.23
C LEU A 38 5.64 -0.50 9.37
N ASP A 39 6.78 -1.13 9.04
CA ASP A 39 7.88 -1.43 9.97
C ASP A 39 7.38 -2.06 11.30
N ASN A 40 6.51 -3.08 11.24
CA ASN A 40 5.90 -3.76 12.39
C ASN A 40 5.04 -2.86 13.30
N GLY A 41 4.38 -1.86 12.71
CA GLY A 41 3.47 -0.95 13.42
C GLY A 41 4.15 0.32 13.93
N ALA A 42 5.35 0.65 13.44
CA ALA A 42 5.97 1.93 13.72
C ALA A 42 5.26 3.10 13.02
N ASP A 43 4.59 2.83 11.90
CA ASP A 43 3.77 3.78 11.15
C ASP A 43 2.66 3.04 10.39
N GLU A 44 1.67 3.77 9.90
CA GLU A 44 0.54 3.22 9.15
C GLU A 44 0.13 4.14 8.00
N TYR A 45 -0.30 3.55 6.88
CA TYR A 45 -0.81 4.33 5.74
C TYR A 45 -2.08 3.72 5.18
N VAL A 46 -3.10 4.56 4.93
CA VAL A 46 -4.40 4.10 4.40
C VAL A 46 -4.52 4.44 2.93
N LEU A 47 -4.65 3.40 2.11
CA LEU A 47 -5.04 3.49 0.71
C LEU A 47 -6.57 3.47 0.60
N ARG A 48 -7.10 4.24 -0.35
CA ARG A 48 -8.53 4.26 -0.73
C ARG A 48 -8.67 3.90 -2.21
N PRO A 49 -8.38 2.64 -2.57
CA PRO A 49 -8.43 2.21 -3.96
C PRO A 49 -9.87 2.12 -4.48
N THR A 50 -10.01 2.06 -5.81
CA THR A 50 -11.23 1.54 -6.41
C THR A 50 -11.39 0.05 -6.10
N ALA A 51 -12.57 -0.54 -6.34
CA ALA A 51 -12.78 -1.97 -6.15
C ALA A 51 -11.87 -2.82 -7.07
N GLU A 52 -11.66 -2.36 -8.31
CA GLU A 52 -10.78 -3.03 -9.28
C GLU A 52 -9.32 -2.97 -8.83
N ASP A 53 -8.85 -1.80 -8.42
CA ASP A 53 -7.49 -1.65 -7.90
C ASP A 53 -7.28 -2.46 -6.62
N ALA A 54 -8.26 -2.51 -5.71
CA ALA A 54 -8.16 -3.28 -4.48
C ALA A 54 -7.92 -4.78 -4.75
N ASP A 55 -8.64 -5.36 -5.72
CA ASP A 55 -8.47 -6.75 -6.12
C ASP A 55 -7.07 -7.00 -6.71
N VAL A 56 -6.59 -6.11 -7.59
CA VAL A 56 -5.25 -6.20 -8.17
C VAL A 56 -4.17 -6.09 -7.09
N LEU A 57 -4.28 -5.11 -6.18
CA LEU A 57 -3.32 -4.89 -5.09
C LEU A 57 -3.25 -6.09 -4.16
N LEU A 58 -4.38 -6.65 -3.73
CA LEU A 58 -4.41 -7.83 -2.86
C LEU A 58 -3.78 -9.06 -3.54
N LYS A 59 -3.99 -9.23 -4.85
CA LYS A 59 -3.34 -10.29 -5.62
C LYS A 59 -1.82 -10.12 -5.69
N LEU A 60 -1.34 -8.89 -5.91
CA LEU A 60 0.10 -8.59 -5.95
C LEU A 60 0.74 -8.82 -4.58
N ILE A 61 0.12 -8.34 -3.49
CA ILE A 61 0.58 -8.58 -2.11
C ILE A 61 0.70 -10.07 -1.82
N LYS A 62 -0.30 -10.86 -2.21
CA LYS A 62 -0.30 -12.32 -1.99
C LYS A 62 0.79 -13.05 -2.78
N ARG A 63 1.20 -12.50 -3.92
CA ARG A 63 2.23 -13.09 -4.80
C ARG A 63 3.64 -12.60 -4.51
N SER A 64 3.79 -11.48 -3.82
CA SER A 64 5.09 -10.91 -3.48
C SER A 64 5.65 -11.53 -2.21
N ASP A 65 6.96 -11.82 -2.19
CA ASP A 65 7.66 -12.19 -0.95
C ASP A 65 7.80 -10.99 0.00
N LYS A 66 7.86 -9.78 -0.56
CA LYS A 66 8.08 -8.52 0.16
C LYS A 66 7.36 -7.37 -0.52
N ALA A 67 6.86 -6.43 0.28
CA ALA A 67 6.35 -5.16 -0.20
C ALA A 67 6.96 -3.99 0.59
N VAL A 68 7.18 -2.87 -0.07
CA VAL A 68 7.64 -1.62 0.55
C VAL A 68 6.80 -0.45 0.06
N PHE A 69 6.63 0.56 0.91
CA PHE A 69 5.91 1.78 0.58
C PHE A 69 6.84 2.98 0.64
N ASP A 70 6.94 3.71 -0.48
CA ASP A 70 7.58 5.01 -0.53
C ASP A 70 6.60 6.07 -0.01
N LEU A 71 6.83 6.56 1.20
CA LEU A 71 5.96 7.52 1.85
C LEU A 71 5.97 8.89 1.17
N GLU A 72 7.05 9.27 0.49
CA GLU A 72 7.15 10.57 -0.18
C GLU A 72 6.41 10.53 -1.51
N ARG A 73 6.67 9.50 -2.31
CA ARG A 73 6.12 9.36 -3.67
C ARG A 73 4.75 8.68 -3.72
N LYS A 74 4.30 8.12 -2.59
CA LYS A 74 3.06 7.34 -2.47
C LYS A 74 3.01 6.16 -3.43
N VAL A 75 4.12 5.44 -3.53
CA VAL A 75 4.27 4.27 -4.40
C VAL A 75 4.36 3.00 -3.56
N LEU A 76 3.46 2.05 -3.80
CA LEU A 76 3.54 0.70 -3.26
C LEU A 76 4.31 -0.18 -4.24
N ILE A 77 5.42 -0.76 -3.77
CA ILE A 77 6.36 -1.53 -4.57
C ILE A 77 6.34 -2.97 -4.06
N PHE A 78 6.18 -3.91 -4.99
CA PHE A 78 6.11 -5.34 -4.71
C PHE A 78 7.37 -6.04 -5.24
N GLY A 79 8.11 -6.69 -4.36
CA GLY A 79 9.31 -7.44 -4.68
C GLY A 79 9.02 -8.90 -5.01
N ASN A 80 9.91 -9.50 -5.80
CA ASN A 80 9.91 -10.94 -6.13
C ASN A 80 8.57 -11.48 -6.66
N ILE A 81 7.87 -10.72 -7.52
CA ILE A 81 6.68 -11.25 -8.17
C ILE A 81 7.09 -12.22 -9.28
N SER A 82 6.70 -13.50 -9.15
CA SER A 82 6.75 -14.45 -10.27
C SER A 82 5.73 -14.07 -11.34
N VAL A 83 6.17 -14.05 -12.61
CA VAL A 83 5.36 -13.63 -13.78
C VAL A 83 4.98 -14.80 -14.70
N ASP A 84 5.22 -16.03 -14.26
CA ASP A 84 5.06 -17.26 -15.03
C ASP A 84 3.62 -17.78 -15.06
#